data_AF-A0A7S0TIU0-F1
#
_entry.id   AF-A0A7S0TIU0-F1
#
_cell.length_a   1.000
_cell.length_b   1.000
_cell.length_c   1.000
_cell.angle_alpha   90.00
_cell.angle_beta   90.00
_cell.angle_gamma   90.00
#
_symmetry.space_group_name_H-M   'P 1'
#
loop_
_entity.id
_entity.type
_entity.pdbx_description
1 polymer ?
#
loop_
_entity_poly.entity_id
_entity_poly.type
_entity_poly.pdbx_seq_one_letter_code
_entity_poly.pdbx_strand_id
1 'polypeptide(L)'
;MPLEEKQRMNEADQAVAREKTRQAALDKTWGRFYRQAWFKCLVTFVLWCFVGVIFYTQWQQWSFWQSLYYSIQAGLAIGYPAPSEDSICGYDSFTGPASSYIFGEGQQYKAFEEGGRGGCMAGDLSKLFTIFLIILGSGIFATSFGIITVAVYNPPGGWYKAVIKEAWLQHLKQEAEKTTGWADDLVIYLKILTSSNVFHACAVFTFWVSIGVLYGCFSEQRMTFLTGLYFAVTSMSTAGLEGLMPLGPMTDGPAGAALERIDDLDNGHFVFIIVYVLIGVPIYGWALSSIVEFCMHSLNEAFIADTLSAQISYDEFSLIDYLGDFNAKGGDGKIDMFEYVECQLLRLNFVSVSQLFDIKRRFLQLDLDSSGSVSRNELVATGSEMESASDHDSIELALKSMESYTKQLQALQASKQSFSPAPNKRSVPAPMPPALAPYGTQGIRPLSPPAPNTHGPSPQPHPFS
;
A
#
# COMPACT_ATOMS: atom_id res chain seq x y z
N MET A 1 31.51 6.70 -44.31
CA MET A 1 30.36 7.39 -43.71
C MET A 1 30.16 8.71 -44.44
N PRO A 2 29.09 8.85 -45.25
CA PRO A 2 28.75 10.09 -45.94
C PRO A 2 28.55 11.25 -44.95
N LEU A 3 28.75 12.47 -45.41
CA LEU A 3 28.65 13.68 -44.57
C LEU A 3 27.27 13.80 -43.89
N GLU A 4 26.20 13.41 -44.61
CA GLU A 4 24.82 13.40 -44.11
C GLU A 4 24.62 12.43 -42.94
N GLU A 5 25.27 11.26 -42.98
CA GLU A 5 25.16 10.26 -41.91
C GLU A 5 25.85 10.74 -40.63
N LYS A 6 26.99 11.44 -40.74
CA LYS A 6 27.64 12.10 -39.59
C LYS A 6 26.80 13.23 -39.00
N GLN A 7 26.09 13.99 -39.83
CA GLN A 7 25.21 15.05 -39.36
C GLN A 7 24.02 14.48 -38.58
N ARG A 8 23.37 13.44 -39.11
CA ARG A 8 22.28 12.74 -38.41
C ARG A 8 22.73 12.14 -37.08
N MET A 9 23.91 11.53 -37.02
CA MET A 9 24.45 10.97 -35.77
C MET A 9 24.71 12.06 -34.72
N ASN A 10 25.25 13.22 -35.14
CA ASN A 10 25.55 14.32 -34.23
C ASN A 10 24.26 15.03 -33.74
N GLU A 11 23.22 15.10 -34.58
CA GLU A 11 21.89 15.57 -34.19
C GLU A 11 21.22 14.64 -33.19
N ALA A 12 21.33 13.32 -33.39
CA ALA A 12 20.82 12.30 -32.48
C ALA A 12 21.50 12.37 -31.10
N ASP A 13 22.83 12.47 -31.06
CA ASP A 13 23.60 12.58 -29.81
C ASP A 13 23.24 13.86 -29.03
N GLN A 14 23.06 14.98 -29.74
CA GLN A 14 22.60 16.23 -29.13
C GLN A 14 21.17 16.12 -28.60
N ALA A 15 20.31 15.37 -29.30
CA ALA A 15 18.93 15.15 -28.89
C ALA A 15 18.84 14.36 -27.58
N VAL A 16 19.60 13.27 -27.49
CA VAL A 16 19.71 12.45 -26.28
C VAL A 16 20.28 13.24 -25.11
N ALA A 17 21.28 14.10 -25.34
CA ALA A 17 21.88 14.91 -24.29
C ALA A 17 20.90 15.96 -23.71
N ARG A 18 20.10 16.59 -24.56
CA ARG A 18 19.05 17.54 -24.14
C ARG A 18 17.92 16.84 -23.38
N GLU A 19 17.49 15.66 -23.80
CA GLU A 19 16.47 14.92 -23.06
C GLU A 19 16.95 14.48 -21.68
N LYS A 20 18.21 14.00 -21.57
CA LYS A 20 18.83 13.77 -20.25
C LYS A 20 18.81 15.02 -19.37
N THR A 21 18.99 16.19 -19.98
CA THR A 21 18.96 17.48 -19.26
C THR A 21 17.54 17.86 -18.84
N ARG A 22 16.52 17.60 -19.68
CA ARG A 22 15.11 17.84 -19.38
C ARG A 22 14.59 16.89 -18.30
N GLN A 23 14.89 15.60 -18.40
CA GLN A 23 14.60 14.63 -17.35
C GLN A 23 15.25 15.07 -16.04
N ALA A 24 16.52 15.48 -16.06
CA ALA A 24 17.17 16.03 -14.88
C ALA A 24 16.48 17.31 -14.34
N ALA A 25 15.91 18.17 -15.20
CA ALA A 25 15.17 19.36 -14.78
C ALA A 25 13.79 19.04 -14.19
N LEU A 26 13.07 18.07 -14.77
CA LEU A 26 11.80 17.55 -14.23
C LEU A 26 12.05 16.86 -12.89
N ASP A 27 13.04 15.96 -12.82
CA ASP A 27 13.48 15.30 -11.59
C ASP A 27 13.87 16.32 -10.52
N LYS A 28 14.52 17.42 -10.90
CA LYS A 28 14.86 18.51 -9.98
C LYS A 28 13.62 19.26 -9.49
N THR A 29 12.62 19.48 -10.33
CA THR A 29 11.41 20.24 -9.97
C THR A 29 10.47 19.40 -9.12
N TRP A 30 10.21 18.17 -9.53
CA TRP A 30 9.50 17.19 -8.71
C TRP A 30 10.23 16.90 -7.40
N GLY A 31 11.54 16.74 -7.44
CA GLY A 31 12.35 16.59 -6.24
C GLY A 31 12.25 17.79 -5.29
N ARG A 32 11.98 19.01 -5.80
CA ARG A 32 11.68 20.17 -4.94
C ARG A 32 10.28 20.06 -4.33
N PHE A 33 9.27 19.71 -5.12
CA PHE A 33 7.90 19.53 -4.63
C PHE A 33 7.82 18.44 -3.55
N TYR A 34 8.37 17.25 -3.82
CA TYR A 34 8.42 16.16 -2.85
C TYR A 34 9.20 16.52 -1.60
N ARG A 35 10.35 17.20 -1.72
CA ARG A 35 11.09 17.68 -0.54
C ARG A 35 10.26 18.64 0.30
N GLN A 36 9.51 19.54 -0.32
CA GLN A 36 8.65 20.47 0.42
C GLN A 36 7.45 19.77 1.06
N ALA A 37 6.77 18.88 0.35
CA ALA A 37 5.66 18.10 0.88
C ALA A 37 6.12 17.21 2.05
N TRP A 38 7.21 16.47 1.85
CA TRP A 38 7.83 15.64 2.87
C TRP A 38 8.25 16.45 4.09
N PHE A 39 8.90 17.60 3.89
CA PHE A 39 9.31 18.47 5.00
C PHE A 39 8.10 18.97 5.79
N LYS A 40 7.02 19.38 5.11
CA LYS A 40 5.77 19.79 5.79
C LYS A 40 5.17 18.65 6.60
N CYS A 41 5.10 17.44 6.03
CA CYS A 41 4.63 16.25 6.73
C CYS A 41 5.48 15.91 7.96
N LEU A 42 6.80 15.94 7.81
CA LEU A 42 7.74 15.71 8.91
C LEU A 42 7.56 16.74 10.03
N VAL A 43 7.46 18.03 9.69
CA VAL A 43 7.24 19.09 10.69
C VAL A 43 5.91 18.89 11.41
N THR A 44 4.83 18.62 10.68
CA THR A 44 3.51 18.34 11.27
C THR A 44 3.56 17.11 12.19
N PHE A 45 4.22 16.04 11.76
CA PHE A 45 4.40 14.83 12.56
C PHE A 45 5.18 15.09 13.84
N VAL A 46 6.31 15.80 13.75
CA VAL A 46 7.14 16.14 14.91
C VAL A 46 6.37 17.03 15.89
N LEU A 47 5.66 18.06 15.40
CA LEU A 47 4.82 18.91 16.24
C LEU A 47 3.72 18.13 16.94
N TRP A 48 3.06 17.22 16.23
CA TRP A 48 2.04 16.33 16.79
C TRP A 48 2.61 15.42 17.90
N CYS A 49 3.78 14.80 17.69
CA CYS A 49 4.48 14.04 18.74
C CYS A 49 4.79 14.91 19.96
N PHE A 50 5.31 16.13 19.75
CA PHE A 50 5.65 17.05 20.85
C PHE A 50 4.43 17.45 21.67
N VAL A 51 3.26 17.64 21.06
CA VAL A 51 2.02 17.93 21.79
C VAL A 51 1.67 16.77 22.73
N GLY A 52 1.76 15.52 22.26
CA GLY A 52 1.57 14.33 23.09
C GLY A 52 2.57 14.26 24.23
N VAL A 53 3.86 14.44 23.93
CA VAL A 53 4.94 14.41 24.93
C VAL A 53 4.71 15.44 26.02
N ILE A 54 4.46 16.70 25.65
CA ILE A 54 4.23 17.79 26.61
C ILE A 54 3.02 17.46 27.48
N PHE A 55 1.93 16.96 26.89
CA PHE A 55 0.74 16.59 27.66
C PHE A 55 1.05 15.51 28.69
N TYR A 56 1.64 14.38 28.29
CA TYR A 56 1.90 13.27 29.23
C TYR A 56 2.99 13.59 30.26
N THR A 57 4.02 14.36 29.89
CA THR A 57 5.04 14.80 30.86
C THR A 57 4.44 15.76 31.89
N GLN A 58 3.57 16.69 31.49
CA GLN A 58 2.99 17.67 32.42
C GLN A 58 1.82 17.11 33.24
N TRP A 59 0.99 16.26 32.64
CA TRP A 59 -0.25 15.80 33.23
C TRP A 59 -0.13 14.44 33.92
N GLN A 60 0.65 13.52 33.35
CA GLN A 60 0.89 12.18 33.90
C GLN A 60 2.25 12.06 34.60
N GLN A 61 3.08 13.11 34.58
CA GLN A 61 4.42 13.11 35.18
C GLN A 61 5.34 11.99 34.64
N TRP A 62 5.06 11.49 33.44
CA TRP A 62 5.90 10.51 32.77
C TRP A 62 7.23 11.13 32.36
N SER A 63 8.27 10.30 32.28
CA SER A 63 9.53 10.72 31.69
C SER A 63 9.33 11.13 30.22
N PHE A 64 10.26 11.91 29.67
CA PHE A 64 10.19 12.35 28.28
C PHE A 64 10.10 11.15 27.31
N TRP A 65 10.93 10.12 27.51
CA TRP A 65 11.01 8.96 26.64
C TRP A 65 9.77 8.07 26.74
N GLN A 66 9.23 7.91 27.94
CA GLN A 66 7.97 7.20 28.18
C GLN A 66 6.79 7.95 27.53
N SER A 67 6.77 9.28 27.65
CA SER A 67 5.76 10.14 27.02
C SER A 67 5.84 10.09 25.49
N LEU A 68 7.05 10.07 24.92
CA LEU A 68 7.27 9.96 23.48
C LEU A 68 6.89 8.59 22.95
N TYR A 69 7.28 7.53 23.67
CA TYR A 69 6.88 6.15 23.39
C TYR A 69 5.36 6.03 23.35
N TYR A 70 4.69 6.51 24.40
CA TYR A 70 3.23 6.46 24.50
C TYR A 70 2.56 7.25 23.37
N SER A 71 3.05 8.45 23.07
CA SER A 71 2.48 9.29 22.01
C SER A 71 2.57 8.62 20.64
N ILE A 72 3.70 7.97 20.35
CA ILE A 72 3.93 7.28 19.07
C ILE A 72 3.09 6.01 18.98
N GLN A 73 3.08 5.15 20.00
CA GLN A 73 2.25 3.93 19.97
C GLN A 73 0.76 4.26 19.82
N ALA A 74 0.29 5.35 20.46
CA ALA A 74 -1.10 5.77 20.38
C ALA A 74 -1.41 6.29 18.97
N GLY A 75 -0.61 7.20 18.43
CA GLY A 75 -0.89 7.75 17.10
C GLY A 75 -0.72 6.76 15.94
N LEU A 76 0.16 5.77 16.10
CA LEU A 76 0.28 4.65 15.16
C LEU A 76 -0.77 3.56 15.39
N ALA A 77 -1.65 3.73 16.39
CA ALA A 77 -2.66 2.75 16.78
C ALA A 77 -2.10 1.35 17.04
N ILE A 78 -0.89 1.26 17.60
CA ILE A 78 -0.26 -0.03 17.94
C ILE A 78 -0.95 -0.61 19.18
N GLY A 79 -1.12 0.21 20.21
CA GLY A 79 -1.88 -0.16 21.41
C GLY A 79 -1.20 -1.18 22.31
N TYR A 80 0.09 -1.02 22.62
CA TYR A 80 0.70 -1.87 23.64
C TYR A 80 0.00 -1.69 25.00
N PRO A 81 -0.12 -2.76 25.81
CA PRO A 81 -0.88 -2.74 27.06
C PRO A 81 -0.27 -1.81 28.13
N ALA A 82 1.04 -1.51 28.07
CA ALA A 82 1.60 -0.47 28.92
C ALA A 82 2.76 0.33 28.28
N PRO A 83 3.02 1.55 28.80
CA PRO A 83 2.29 2.20 29.89
C PRO A 83 0.87 2.58 29.46
N SER A 84 -0.08 2.51 30.37
CA SER A 84 -1.47 2.92 30.15
C SER A 84 -1.81 4.05 31.11
N GLU A 85 -2.79 4.89 30.78
CA GLU A 85 -3.22 5.99 31.64
C GLU A 85 -3.76 5.50 33.00
N ASP A 86 -4.21 4.25 33.05
CA ASP A 86 -4.74 3.61 34.25
C ASP A 86 -3.63 3.06 35.16
N SER A 87 -2.43 2.82 34.63
CA SER A 87 -1.31 2.21 35.38
C SER A 87 -0.80 3.05 36.56
N ILE A 88 -0.96 4.38 36.53
CA ILE A 88 -0.58 5.27 37.66
C ILE A 88 -1.64 5.27 38.77
N CYS A 89 -2.90 4.96 38.45
CA CYS A 89 -3.99 5.10 39.42
C CYS A 89 -4.03 3.96 40.45
N GLY A 90 -3.13 2.97 40.40
CA GLY A 90 -3.08 1.86 41.36
C GLY A 90 -4.34 0.97 41.35
N TYR A 91 -5.15 1.05 40.29
CA TYR A 91 -6.47 0.43 40.18
C TYR A 91 -6.47 -0.83 39.31
N ASP A 92 -5.37 -1.60 39.29
CA ASP A 92 -5.39 -2.97 38.76
C ASP A 92 -6.10 -3.90 39.75
N SER A 93 -7.41 -3.69 39.90
CA SER A 93 -8.32 -4.51 40.70
C SER A 93 -8.82 -5.75 39.95
N PHE A 94 -7.97 -6.38 39.14
CA PHE A 94 -8.24 -7.71 38.56
C PHE A 94 -7.52 -8.86 39.29
N THR A 95 -6.75 -8.56 40.33
CA THR A 95 -6.41 -9.55 41.36
C THR A 95 -7.49 -9.51 42.44
N GLY A 96 -7.99 -10.70 42.82
CA GLY A 96 -9.09 -10.91 43.75
C GLY A 96 -8.93 -10.27 45.14
N PRO A 97 -9.81 -10.67 46.10
CA PRO A 97 -10.11 -9.88 47.29
C PRO A 97 -8.84 -9.48 48.06
N ALA A 98 -8.59 -8.17 48.09
CA ALA A 98 -7.81 -7.47 49.09
C ALA A 98 -6.44 -8.10 49.45
N SER A 99 -5.56 -8.25 48.46
CA SER A 99 -4.14 -8.04 48.75
C SER A 99 -3.76 -6.67 48.22
N SER A 100 -3.79 -5.69 49.12
CA SER A 100 -3.07 -4.44 48.95
C SER A 100 -1.67 -4.75 48.45
N TYR A 101 -1.31 -4.23 47.27
CA TYR A 101 0.07 -4.19 46.81
C TYR A 101 0.85 -3.30 47.77
N ILE A 102 1.40 -3.90 48.83
CA ILE A 102 2.37 -3.27 49.70
C ILE A 102 3.69 -3.36 48.97
N PHE A 103 4.07 -2.29 48.25
CA PHE A 103 5.46 -2.08 47.88
C PHE A 103 6.31 -2.13 49.16
N GLY A 104 7.45 -2.82 49.09
CA GLY A 104 8.35 -3.04 50.21
C GLY A 104 8.63 -1.76 51.00
N GLU A 105 8.61 -1.91 52.34
CA GLU A 105 8.77 -0.86 53.35
C GLU A 105 7.60 0.10 53.59
N GLY A 106 6.36 -0.40 53.60
CA GLY A 106 5.28 0.20 54.41
C GLY A 106 4.86 1.64 54.07
N GLN A 107 5.37 2.22 52.98
CA GLN A 107 4.90 3.47 52.44
C GLN A 107 3.74 3.17 51.50
N GLN A 108 2.53 3.20 52.06
CA GLN A 108 1.36 3.47 51.25
C GLN A 108 1.64 4.77 50.50
N TYR A 109 1.52 4.76 49.17
CA TYR A 109 1.34 6.01 48.45
C TYR A 109 0.12 6.69 49.04
N LYS A 110 0.36 7.68 49.89
CA LYS A 110 -0.63 8.71 50.16
C LYS A 110 -0.95 9.26 48.77
N ALA A 111 -2.17 9.05 48.28
CA ALA A 111 -2.66 9.82 47.14
C ALA A 111 -2.23 11.26 47.38
N PHE A 112 -1.48 11.87 46.44
CA PHE A 112 -0.87 13.18 46.62
C PHE A 112 -1.97 14.20 46.98
N GLU A 113 -2.24 14.37 48.27
CA GLU A 113 -3.25 15.32 48.78
C GLU A 113 -2.68 16.74 48.89
N GLU A 114 -1.39 16.94 48.64
CA GLU A 114 -0.77 18.26 48.78
C GLU A 114 -0.24 18.76 47.43
N GLY A 115 -1.18 19.21 46.58
CA GLY A 115 -0.87 19.93 45.33
C GLY A 115 -2.03 20.14 44.34
N GLY A 116 -3.14 19.41 44.48
CA GLY A 116 -4.38 19.66 43.71
C GLY A 116 -4.31 19.37 42.20
N ARG A 117 -3.29 18.66 41.71
CA ARG A 117 -3.20 18.19 40.32
C ARG A 117 -2.78 16.72 40.31
N GLY A 118 -3.71 15.81 40.01
CA GLY A 118 -3.42 14.38 39.86
C GLY A 118 -4.25 13.46 40.76
N GLY A 119 -5.59 13.53 40.65
CA GLY A 119 -6.49 12.47 41.14
C GLY A 119 -7.05 11.66 39.96
N CYS A 120 -7.80 10.58 40.20
CA CYS A 120 -8.36 9.68 39.17
C CYS A 120 -9.14 10.38 38.03
N MET A 121 -9.63 11.61 38.23
CA MET A 121 -10.21 12.42 37.15
C MET A 121 -9.20 12.84 36.06
N ALA A 122 -7.90 12.83 36.36
CA ALA A 122 -6.85 12.98 35.36
C ALA A 122 -6.87 11.84 34.34
N GLY A 123 -7.31 10.64 34.73
CA GLY A 123 -7.44 9.47 33.87
C GLY A 123 -8.45 9.67 32.75
N ASP A 124 -9.64 10.20 33.03
CA ASP A 124 -10.66 10.43 32.01
C ASP A 124 -10.25 11.51 31.00
N LEU A 125 -9.64 12.60 31.48
CA LEU A 125 -9.13 13.65 30.58
C LEU A 125 -7.97 13.14 29.73
N SER A 126 -7.06 12.34 30.28
CA SER A 126 -5.98 11.75 29.50
C SER A 126 -6.48 10.76 28.48
N LYS A 127 -7.49 9.94 28.80
CA LYS A 127 -8.14 9.03 27.83
C LYS A 127 -8.77 9.82 26.69
N LEU A 128 -9.49 10.91 26.99
CA LEU A 128 -10.07 11.78 25.97
C LEU A 128 -8.98 12.41 25.08
N PHE A 129 -7.87 12.85 25.69
CA PHE A 129 -6.73 13.38 24.94
C PHE A 129 -6.09 12.30 24.07
N THR A 130 -5.91 11.07 24.57
CA THR A 130 -5.42 9.93 23.81
C THR A 130 -6.31 9.64 22.61
N ILE A 131 -7.64 9.66 22.78
CA ILE A 131 -8.58 9.49 21.65
C ILE A 131 -8.33 10.55 20.57
N PHE A 132 -8.18 11.82 20.97
CA PHE A 132 -7.86 12.90 20.02
C PHE A 132 -6.50 12.69 19.36
N LEU A 133 -5.50 12.26 20.12
CA LEU A 133 -4.15 11.99 19.65
C LEU A 133 -4.14 10.85 18.62
N ILE A 134 -4.94 9.79 18.83
CA ILE A 134 -5.14 8.67 17.89
C ILE A 134 -5.80 9.15 16.59
N ILE A 135 -6.90 9.91 16.68
CA ILE A 135 -7.64 10.38 15.50
C ILE A 135 -6.75 11.28 14.62
N LEU A 136 -6.04 12.23 15.22
CA LEU A 136 -5.14 13.10 14.47
C LEU A 136 -3.87 12.37 14.02
N GLY A 137 -3.29 11.56 14.89
CA GLY A 137 -2.04 10.84 14.65
C GLY A 137 -2.15 9.89 13.47
N SER A 138 -3.20 9.08 13.45
CA SER A 138 -3.46 8.14 12.35
C SER A 138 -3.62 8.85 11.01
N GLY A 139 -4.31 10.00 10.96
CA GLY A 139 -4.45 10.81 9.75
C GLY A 139 -3.13 11.43 9.27
N ILE A 140 -2.35 12.02 10.19
CA ILE A 140 -1.05 12.62 9.89
C ILE A 140 -0.07 11.55 9.39
N PHE A 141 -0.03 10.41 10.07
CA PHE A 141 0.85 9.32 9.72
C PHE A 141 0.46 8.68 8.38
N ALA A 142 -0.82 8.37 8.17
CA ALA A 142 -1.30 7.83 6.90
C ALA A 142 -1.00 8.77 5.72
N THR A 143 -1.18 10.08 5.90
CA THR A 143 -0.87 11.08 4.86
C THR A 143 0.63 11.14 4.57
N SER A 144 1.45 11.19 5.63
CA SER A 144 2.91 11.25 5.50
C SER A 144 3.47 10.00 4.83
N PHE A 145 2.99 8.83 5.27
CA PHE A 145 3.35 7.55 4.69
C PHE A 145 2.86 7.41 3.24
N GLY A 146 1.65 7.89 2.93
CA GLY A 146 1.13 7.93 1.57
C GLY A 146 2.02 8.74 0.62
N ILE A 147 2.45 9.94 1.04
CA ILE A 147 3.36 10.78 0.24
C ILE A 147 4.71 10.11 0.05
N ILE A 148 5.28 9.51 1.10
CA ILE A 148 6.57 8.79 1.02
C ILE A 148 6.44 7.60 0.07
N THR A 149 5.40 6.79 0.24
CA THR A 149 5.12 5.63 -0.59
C THR A 149 4.98 6.04 -2.06
N VAL A 150 4.17 7.06 -2.36
CA VAL A 150 4.02 7.58 -3.72
C VAL A 150 5.35 8.10 -4.28
N ALA A 151 6.16 8.81 -3.47
CA ALA A 151 7.46 9.31 -3.91
C ALA A 151 8.47 8.20 -4.24
N VAL A 152 8.45 7.11 -3.47
CA VAL A 152 9.33 5.94 -3.66
C VAL A 152 8.88 5.09 -4.84
N TYR A 153 7.57 4.88 -5.00
CA TYR A 153 7.00 4.02 -6.04
C TYR A 153 6.87 4.68 -7.40
N ASN A 154 6.49 5.95 -7.40
CA ASN A 154 6.25 6.72 -8.62
C ASN A 154 7.27 7.85 -8.69
N PRO A 155 8.57 7.54 -8.84
CA PRO A 155 9.53 8.59 -9.16
C PRO A 155 9.05 9.29 -10.44
N PRO A 156 9.32 10.60 -10.60
CA PRO A 156 8.97 11.33 -11.81
C PRO A 156 9.48 10.60 -13.06
N GLY A 157 8.62 10.44 -14.07
CA GLY A 157 8.94 9.64 -15.26
C GLY A 157 9.01 8.12 -15.04
N GLY A 158 8.72 7.65 -13.83
CA GLY A 158 8.68 6.24 -13.46
C GLY A 158 7.65 5.43 -14.23
N TRP A 159 6.53 6.05 -14.61
CA TRP A 159 5.48 5.40 -15.41
C TRP A 159 6.02 4.86 -16.75
N TYR A 160 6.87 5.62 -17.45
CA TYR A 160 7.46 5.18 -18.72
C TYR A 160 8.43 4.02 -18.51
N LYS A 161 9.24 4.07 -17.45
CA LYS A 161 10.12 2.96 -17.07
C LYS A 161 9.32 1.72 -16.67
N ALA A 162 8.18 1.90 -16.01
CA ALA A 162 7.27 0.81 -15.67
C ALA A 162 6.70 0.15 -16.94
N VAL A 163 6.25 0.95 -17.92
CA VAL A 163 5.78 0.44 -19.23
C VAL A 163 6.89 -0.32 -19.96
N ILE A 164 8.12 0.20 -20.01
CA ILE A 164 9.26 -0.53 -20.60
C ILE A 164 9.52 -1.85 -19.86
N LYS A 165 9.54 -1.79 -18.52
CA LYS A 165 9.78 -2.96 -17.68
C LYS A 165 8.70 -4.02 -17.93
N GLU A 166 7.45 -3.60 -18.06
CA GLU A 166 6.32 -4.48 -18.35
C GLU A 166 6.44 -5.12 -19.74
N ALA A 167 6.73 -4.34 -20.78
CA ALA A 167 6.98 -4.87 -22.13
C ALA A 167 8.12 -5.89 -22.14
N TRP A 168 9.20 -5.61 -21.42
CA TRP A 168 10.31 -6.55 -21.26
C TRP A 168 9.93 -7.82 -20.49
N LEU A 169 9.12 -7.70 -19.42
CA LEU A 169 8.60 -8.84 -18.68
C LEU A 169 7.67 -9.70 -19.55
N GLN A 170 6.82 -9.10 -20.39
CA GLN A 170 5.99 -9.83 -21.35
C GLN A 170 6.84 -10.60 -22.36
N HIS A 171 7.93 -9.99 -22.86
CA HIS A 171 8.88 -10.69 -23.72
C HIS A 171 9.49 -11.91 -23.03
N LEU A 172 9.94 -11.78 -21.78
CA LEU A 172 10.47 -12.92 -21.01
C LEU A 172 9.44 -14.01 -20.76
N LYS A 173 8.17 -13.67 -20.51
CA LYS A 173 7.09 -14.65 -20.39
C LYS A 173 6.89 -15.43 -21.69
N GLN A 174 6.89 -14.75 -22.83
CA GLN A 174 6.79 -15.41 -24.14
C GLN A 174 8.01 -16.27 -24.48
N GLU A 175 9.18 -15.90 -23.99
CA GLU A 175 10.40 -16.70 -24.15
C GLU A 175 10.35 -17.97 -23.29
N ALA A 176 9.84 -17.86 -22.05
CA ALA A 176 9.60 -19.00 -21.17
C ALA A 176 8.56 -19.99 -21.74
N GLU A 177 7.53 -19.51 -22.44
CA GLU A 177 6.56 -20.40 -23.11
C GLU A 177 7.18 -21.22 -24.26
N LYS A 178 8.32 -20.78 -24.80
CA LYS A 178 9.03 -21.47 -25.89
C LYS A 178 10.08 -22.45 -25.39
N THR A 179 10.56 -22.31 -24.15
CA THR A 179 11.51 -23.25 -23.55
C THR A 179 10.79 -24.53 -23.14
N THR A 180 11.37 -25.68 -23.49
CA THR A 180 10.80 -27.01 -23.17
C THR A 180 11.39 -27.63 -21.90
N GLY A 181 12.30 -26.92 -21.22
CA GLY A 181 13.09 -27.43 -20.10
C GLY A 181 12.74 -26.78 -18.77
N TRP A 182 12.40 -27.60 -17.77
CA TRP A 182 12.02 -27.14 -16.43
C TRP A 182 13.10 -26.28 -15.72
N ALA A 183 14.39 -26.50 -16.05
CA ALA A 183 15.50 -25.76 -15.45
C ALA A 183 15.58 -24.33 -16.02
N ASP A 184 15.38 -24.16 -17.32
CA ASP A 184 15.36 -22.84 -17.96
C ASP A 184 14.14 -22.05 -17.50
N ASP A 185 12.99 -22.72 -17.39
CA ASP A 185 11.77 -22.12 -16.83
C ASP A 185 12.03 -21.64 -15.39
N LEU A 186 12.64 -22.47 -14.52
CA LEU A 186 12.95 -22.09 -13.14
C LEU A 186 13.87 -20.87 -13.06
N VAL A 187 14.89 -20.78 -13.92
CA VAL A 187 15.80 -19.62 -13.98
C VAL A 187 15.05 -18.37 -14.42
N ILE A 188 14.17 -18.46 -15.41
CA ILE A 188 13.35 -17.33 -15.85
C ILE A 188 12.37 -16.90 -14.74
N TYR A 189 11.72 -17.84 -14.07
CA TYR A 189 10.85 -17.55 -12.92
C TYR A 189 11.61 -16.90 -11.77
N LEU A 190 12.81 -17.38 -11.43
CA LEU A 190 13.67 -16.76 -10.42
C LEU A 190 14.08 -15.35 -10.83
N LYS A 191 14.37 -15.11 -12.12
CA LYS A 191 14.70 -13.77 -12.64
C LYS A 191 13.49 -12.82 -12.56
N ILE A 192 12.30 -13.30 -12.91
CA ILE A 192 11.05 -12.54 -12.76
C ILE A 192 10.81 -12.22 -11.28
N LEU A 193 10.91 -13.22 -10.40
CA LEU A 193 10.69 -13.07 -8.96
C LEU A 193 11.69 -12.08 -8.35
N THR A 194 12.97 -12.22 -8.62
CA THR A 194 14.01 -11.31 -8.12
C THR A 194 13.90 -9.91 -8.71
N SER A 195 13.35 -9.76 -9.92
CA SER A 195 13.09 -8.44 -10.52
C SER A 195 11.79 -7.77 -10.01
N SER A 196 10.95 -8.52 -9.30
CA SER A 196 9.69 -8.02 -8.76
C SER A 196 9.92 -7.12 -7.55
N ASN A 197 9.09 -6.08 -7.42
CA ASN A 197 9.11 -5.22 -6.24
C ASN A 197 8.72 -6.00 -4.97
N VAL A 198 7.90 -7.05 -5.12
CA VAL A 198 7.43 -7.91 -4.03
C VAL A 198 8.59 -8.60 -3.33
N PHE A 199 9.52 -9.18 -4.09
CA PHE A 199 10.67 -9.86 -3.49
C PHE A 199 11.52 -8.89 -2.66
N HIS A 200 11.78 -7.69 -3.17
CA HIS A 200 12.52 -6.66 -2.45
C HIS A 200 11.78 -6.22 -1.18
N ALA A 201 10.47 -6.01 -1.26
CA ALA A 201 9.65 -5.63 -0.11
C ALA A 201 9.64 -6.72 0.96
N CYS A 202 9.45 -7.98 0.57
CA CYS A 202 9.53 -9.13 1.46
C CYS A 202 10.93 -9.27 2.09
N ALA A 203 12.00 -9.09 1.33
CA ALA A 203 13.36 -9.20 1.84
C ALA A 203 13.67 -8.12 2.89
N VAL A 204 13.31 -6.86 2.62
CA VAL A 204 13.46 -5.76 3.59
C VAL A 204 12.59 -5.98 4.82
N PHE A 205 11.37 -6.45 4.63
CA PHE A 205 10.47 -6.80 5.74
C PHE A 205 11.06 -7.91 6.61
N THR A 206 11.49 -9.03 6.04
CA THR A 206 12.12 -10.15 6.78
C THR A 206 13.40 -9.70 7.49
N PHE A 207 14.20 -8.84 6.86
CA PHE A 207 15.37 -8.26 7.50
C PHE A 207 14.99 -7.42 8.72
N TRP A 208 13.98 -6.56 8.60
CA TRP A 208 13.53 -5.72 9.72
C TRP A 208 12.89 -6.53 10.85
N VAL A 209 12.06 -7.55 10.54
CA VAL A 209 11.56 -8.53 11.52
C VAL A 209 12.72 -9.13 12.30
N SER A 210 13.78 -9.54 11.60
CA SER A 210 14.95 -10.17 12.21
C SER A 210 15.63 -9.24 13.22
N ILE A 211 15.72 -7.93 12.95
CA ILE A 211 16.25 -6.95 13.91
C ILE A 211 15.41 -6.93 15.20
N GLY A 212 14.08 -6.92 15.08
CA GLY A 212 13.17 -6.96 16.24
C GLY A 212 13.31 -8.25 17.05
N VAL A 213 13.40 -9.39 16.38
CA VAL A 213 13.61 -10.70 17.03
C VAL A 213 14.95 -10.75 17.74
N LEU A 214 16.03 -10.34 17.07
CA LEU A 214 17.38 -10.32 17.66
C LEU A 214 17.43 -9.40 18.87
N TYR A 215 16.79 -8.22 18.81
CA TYR A 215 16.68 -7.35 19.97
C TYR A 215 15.93 -8.01 21.12
N GLY A 216 14.78 -8.63 20.88
CA GLY A 216 14.03 -9.34 21.93
C GLY A 216 14.83 -10.48 22.57
N CYS A 217 15.62 -11.22 21.78
CA CYS A 217 16.44 -12.32 22.28
C CYS A 217 17.71 -11.86 23.00
N PHE A 218 18.36 -10.78 22.56
CA PHE A 218 19.63 -10.30 23.13
C PHE A 218 19.48 -9.23 24.20
N SER A 219 18.37 -8.48 24.20
CA SER A 219 18.09 -7.54 25.28
C SER A 219 17.88 -8.27 26.60
N GLU A 220 17.96 -7.51 27.69
CA GLU A 220 17.97 -8.02 29.07
C GLU A 220 16.76 -8.92 29.41
N GLN A 221 15.68 -8.85 28.61
CA GLN A 221 14.44 -9.58 28.76
C GLN A 221 14.53 -11.08 28.38
N ARG A 222 15.62 -11.53 27.72
CA ARG A 222 15.85 -12.93 27.31
C ARG A 222 14.61 -13.61 26.69
N MET A 223 13.93 -12.92 25.77
CA MET A 223 12.74 -13.49 25.13
C MET A 223 13.11 -14.73 24.31
N THR A 224 12.24 -15.75 24.34
CA THR A 224 12.35 -16.86 23.40
C THR A 224 12.25 -16.34 21.96
N PHE A 225 12.83 -17.05 20.99
CA PHE A 225 12.73 -16.68 19.57
C PHE A 225 11.27 -16.47 19.13
N LEU A 226 10.35 -17.32 19.61
CA LEU A 226 8.94 -17.24 19.26
C LEU A 226 8.29 -15.98 19.83
N THR A 227 8.58 -15.64 21.08
CA THR A 227 8.11 -14.39 21.72
C THR A 227 8.69 -13.16 21.03
N GLY A 228 9.98 -13.17 20.69
CA GLY A 228 10.62 -12.08 19.95
C GLY A 228 10.03 -11.90 18.53
N LEU A 229 9.71 -13.00 17.84
CA LEU A 229 9.02 -12.97 16.55
C LEU A 229 7.60 -12.43 16.69
N TYR A 230 6.87 -12.87 17.73
CA TYR A 230 5.52 -12.40 18.02
C TYR A 230 5.51 -10.89 18.31
N PHE A 231 6.42 -10.40 19.15
CA PHE A 231 6.65 -8.98 19.37
C PHE A 231 6.94 -8.26 18.04
N ALA A 232 7.93 -8.72 17.28
CA ALA A 232 8.39 -8.05 16.07
C ALA A 232 7.26 -7.87 15.03
N VAL A 233 6.45 -8.90 14.80
CA VAL A 233 5.35 -8.87 13.84
C VAL A 233 4.17 -8.02 14.34
N THR A 234 3.71 -8.26 15.58
CA THR A 234 2.55 -7.54 16.14
C THR A 234 2.80 -6.05 16.30
N SER A 235 4.03 -5.66 16.58
CA SER A 235 4.48 -4.27 16.67
C SER A 235 4.34 -3.54 15.33
N MET A 236 4.79 -4.15 14.23
CA MET A 236 4.76 -3.52 12.91
C MET A 236 3.39 -3.60 12.25
N SER A 237 2.61 -4.63 12.55
CA SER A 237 1.23 -4.76 12.08
C SER A 237 0.24 -3.92 12.89
N THR A 238 0.74 -3.10 13.83
CA THR A 238 -0.06 -2.28 14.76
C THR A 238 -1.08 -3.08 15.58
N ALA A 239 -0.79 -4.36 15.86
CA ALA A 239 -1.63 -5.19 16.73
C ALA A 239 -1.25 -5.01 18.22
N GLY A 240 0.02 -4.70 18.50
CA GLY A 240 0.50 -4.30 19.83
C GLY A 240 0.26 -5.31 20.95
N LEU A 241 0.11 -6.59 20.64
CA LEU A 241 -0.32 -7.61 21.61
C LEU A 241 0.73 -7.86 22.71
N GLU A 242 2.01 -7.77 22.36
CA GLU A 242 3.12 -7.92 23.30
C GLU A 242 3.98 -6.66 23.24
N GLY A 243 4.15 -5.96 24.36
CA GLY A 243 5.16 -4.91 24.49
C GLY A 243 6.47 -5.49 25.04
N LEU A 244 7.61 -4.87 24.73
CA LEU A 244 8.89 -5.14 25.40
C LEU A 244 8.85 -4.55 26.81
N MET A 245 7.92 -4.99 27.65
CA MET A 245 8.01 -4.70 29.08
C MET A 245 8.92 -5.74 29.73
N PRO A 246 9.79 -5.32 30.66
CA PRO A 246 10.53 -6.26 31.47
C PRO A 246 9.53 -7.08 32.27
N LEU A 247 9.19 -8.27 31.78
CA LEU A 247 8.88 -9.35 32.69
C LEU A 247 10.17 -9.54 33.47
N GLY A 248 10.23 -8.95 34.67
CA GLY A 248 11.35 -9.15 35.59
C GLY A 248 11.67 -10.65 35.61
N PRO A 249 12.95 -11.04 35.73
CA PRO A 249 13.32 -12.44 35.68
C PRO A 249 12.37 -13.21 36.59
N MET A 250 11.77 -14.29 36.09
CA MET A 250 11.12 -15.30 36.93
C MET A 250 12.21 -15.93 37.80
N THR A 251 12.76 -15.16 38.73
CA THR A 251 13.42 -15.69 39.90
C THR A 251 12.32 -16.35 40.71
N ASP A 252 12.58 -17.55 41.22
CA ASP A 252 11.67 -18.38 42.01
C ASP A 252 11.19 -17.74 43.34
N GLY A 253 11.29 -16.42 43.48
CA GLY A 253 10.65 -15.64 44.51
C GLY A 253 9.12 -15.63 44.35
N PRO A 254 8.38 -15.31 45.43
CA PRO A 254 6.92 -15.27 45.39
C PRO A 254 6.46 -14.37 44.24
N ALA A 255 5.53 -14.87 43.43
CA ALA A 255 5.05 -14.33 42.15
C ALA A 255 4.57 -12.86 42.15
N GLY A 256 4.67 -12.14 43.26
CA GLY A 256 4.31 -10.73 43.41
C GLY A 256 5.49 -9.74 43.43
N ALA A 257 6.75 -10.17 43.39
CA ALA A 257 7.91 -9.26 43.50
C ALA A 257 8.56 -8.85 42.16
N ALA A 258 8.16 -9.45 41.04
CA ALA A 258 8.76 -9.21 39.72
C ALA A 258 8.15 -8.02 38.95
N LEU A 259 7.31 -7.22 39.60
CA LEU A 259 6.89 -5.91 39.10
C LEU A 259 7.93 -4.86 39.50
N GLU A 260 9.17 -5.07 39.05
CA GLU A 260 10.23 -4.07 39.18
C GLU A 260 9.77 -2.77 38.51
N ARG A 261 10.12 -1.64 39.14
CA ARG A 261 9.64 -0.30 38.79
C ARG A 261 9.83 -0.03 37.29
N ILE A 262 8.74 0.33 36.61
CA ILE A 262 8.80 0.91 35.25
C ILE A 262 9.75 2.12 35.20
N ASP A 263 9.92 2.81 36.33
CA ASP A 263 10.84 3.95 36.49
C ASP A 263 12.33 3.56 36.32
N ASP A 264 12.69 2.29 36.53
CA ASP A 264 14.05 1.79 36.38
C ASP A 264 14.32 1.21 34.98
N LEU A 265 13.30 1.16 34.10
CA LEU A 265 13.48 0.71 32.73
C LEU A 265 14.38 1.69 31.99
N ASP A 266 15.53 1.20 31.51
CA ASP A 266 16.48 2.04 30.79
C ASP A 266 15.80 2.70 29.58
N ASN A 267 16.04 4.01 29.44
CA ASN A 267 15.51 4.82 28.35
C ASN A 267 15.84 4.22 26.97
N GLY A 268 16.91 3.40 26.89
CA GLY A 268 17.27 2.63 25.71
C GLY A 268 16.15 1.75 25.15
N HIS A 269 15.33 1.11 25.99
CA HIS A 269 14.22 0.27 25.53
C HIS A 269 13.14 1.07 24.82
N PHE A 270 12.71 2.18 25.43
CA PHE A 270 11.72 3.08 24.82
C PHE A 270 12.23 3.62 23.48
N VAL A 271 13.48 4.09 23.43
CA VAL A 271 14.10 4.61 22.22
C VAL A 271 14.15 3.55 21.12
N PHE A 272 14.55 2.32 21.45
CA PHE A 272 14.56 1.22 20.49
C PHE A 272 13.17 0.98 19.91
N ILE A 273 12.14 0.80 20.75
CA ILE A 273 10.79 0.51 20.26
C ILE A 273 10.28 1.66 19.41
N ILE A 274 10.46 2.91 19.85
CA ILE A 274 10.10 4.11 19.09
C ILE A 274 10.69 4.05 17.68
N VAL A 275 12.00 3.85 17.56
CA VAL A 275 12.68 3.79 16.26
C VAL A 275 12.20 2.57 15.45
N TYR A 276 12.06 1.43 16.12
CA TYR A 276 11.66 0.17 15.51
C TYR A 276 10.28 0.25 14.88
N VAL A 277 9.28 0.82 15.57
CA VAL A 277 7.90 0.92 15.07
C VAL A 277 7.75 2.06 14.06
N LEU A 278 8.44 3.19 14.25
CA LEU A 278 8.41 4.30 13.29
C LEU A 278 8.89 3.90 11.89
N ILE A 279 9.87 3.00 11.81
CA ILE A 279 10.40 2.49 10.55
C ILE A 279 9.68 1.20 10.13
N GLY A 280 9.36 0.33 11.08
CA GLY A 280 8.77 -0.98 10.84
C GLY A 280 7.34 -0.93 10.33
N VAL A 281 6.49 -0.05 10.86
CA VAL A 281 5.10 0.10 10.39
C VAL A 281 5.05 0.50 8.90
N PRO A 282 5.82 1.51 8.43
CA PRO A 282 5.96 1.81 7.00
C PRO A 282 6.42 0.62 6.16
N ILE A 283 7.45 -0.11 6.60
CA ILE A 283 7.96 -1.29 5.88
C ILE A 283 6.89 -2.39 5.78
N TYR A 284 6.14 -2.63 6.86
CA TYR A 284 5.06 -3.59 6.87
C TYR A 284 3.94 -3.20 5.91
N GLY A 285 3.49 -1.94 5.94
CA GLY A 285 2.51 -1.42 5.00
C GLY A 285 2.98 -1.55 3.55
N TRP A 286 4.25 -1.23 3.30
CA TRP A 286 4.88 -1.38 1.99
C TRP A 286 4.85 -2.83 1.49
N ALA A 287 5.32 -3.78 2.30
CA ALA A 287 5.36 -5.20 1.95
C ALA A 287 3.96 -5.77 1.71
N LEU A 288 2.99 -5.41 2.55
CA LEU A 288 1.60 -5.83 2.38
C LEU A 288 1.02 -5.32 1.06
N SER A 289 1.22 -4.04 0.73
CA SER A 289 0.77 -3.48 -0.55
C SER A 289 1.38 -4.19 -1.74
N SER A 290 2.68 -4.51 -1.72
CA SER A 290 3.32 -5.25 -2.81
C SER A 290 2.74 -6.66 -2.97
N ILE A 291 2.49 -7.37 -1.86
CA ILE A 291 1.88 -8.71 -1.91
C ILE A 291 0.46 -8.63 -2.49
N VAL A 292 -0.34 -7.66 -2.04
CA VAL A 292 -1.69 -7.45 -2.57
C VAL A 292 -1.66 -7.14 -4.05
N GLU A 293 -0.78 -6.27 -4.53
CA GLU A 293 -0.61 -5.97 -5.95
C GLU A 293 -0.27 -7.23 -6.76
N PHE A 294 0.63 -8.08 -6.25
CA PHE A 294 0.96 -9.35 -6.89
C PHE A 294 -0.22 -10.31 -6.95
N CYS A 295 -0.98 -10.46 -5.87
CA CYS A 295 -2.17 -11.30 -5.85
C CYS A 295 -3.29 -10.75 -6.74
N MET A 296 -3.45 -9.43 -6.78
CA MET A 296 -4.47 -8.77 -7.57
C MET A 296 -4.12 -8.68 -9.05
N HIS A 297 -2.84 -8.81 -9.44
CA HIS A 297 -2.43 -8.75 -10.84
C HIS A 297 -3.23 -9.73 -11.72
N SER A 298 -3.32 -11.00 -11.31
CA SER A 298 -4.05 -12.02 -12.09
C SER A 298 -5.57 -11.76 -12.13
N LEU A 299 -6.14 -11.25 -11.03
CA LEU A 299 -7.56 -10.90 -10.97
C LEU A 299 -7.86 -9.67 -11.82
N ASN A 300 -7.00 -8.66 -11.79
CA ASN A 300 -7.11 -7.45 -12.58
C ASN A 300 -6.96 -7.77 -14.08
N GLU A 301 -6.01 -8.62 -14.48
CA GLU A 301 -5.89 -9.06 -15.87
C GLU A 301 -7.15 -9.77 -16.36
N ALA A 302 -7.72 -10.68 -15.55
CA ALA A 302 -8.96 -11.36 -15.89
C ALA A 302 -10.14 -10.40 -15.98
N PHE A 303 -10.25 -9.46 -15.03
CA PHE A 303 -11.29 -8.43 -15.02
C PHE A 303 -11.18 -7.47 -16.21
N ILE A 304 -9.97 -7.03 -16.54
CA ILE A 304 -9.69 -6.18 -17.71
C ILE A 304 -10.08 -6.94 -18.98
N ALA A 305 -9.67 -8.20 -19.12
CA ALA A 305 -10.02 -9.02 -20.28
C ALA A 305 -11.53 -9.21 -20.44
N ASP A 306 -12.24 -9.52 -19.34
CA ASP A 306 -13.70 -9.69 -19.33
C ASP A 306 -14.39 -8.37 -19.72
N THR A 307 -13.99 -7.26 -19.11
CA THR A 307 -14.53 -5.92 -19.40
C THR A 307 -14.29 -5.51 -20.85
N LEU A 308 -13.07 -5.70 -21.37
CA LEU A 308 -12.74 -5.38 -22.77
C LEU A 308 -13.50 -6.26 -23.77
N SER A 309 -13.79 -7.51 -23.40
CA SER A 309 -14.52 -8.46 -24.26
C SER A 309 -16.04 -8.25 -24.25
N ALA A 310 -16.59 -7.64 -23.20
CA ALA A 310 -18.02 -7.37 -23.09
C ALA A 310 -18.47 -6.39 -24.18
N GLN A 311 -19.63 -6.68 -24.79
CA GLN A 311 -20.21 -5.86 -25.86
C GLN A 311 -20.50 -4.44 -25.38
N ILE A 312 -20.24 -3.45 -26.23
CA ILE A 312 -20.56 -2.04 -25.98
C ILE A 312 -22.09 -1.88 -26.05
N SER A 313 -22.68 -1.36 -24.98
CA SER A 313 -24.11 -1.06 -24.92
C SER A 313 -24.46 0.18 -25.75
N TYR A 314 -25.74 0.32 -26.12
CA TYR A 314 -26.21 1.48 -26.89
C TYR A 314 -26.02 2.81 -26.13
N ASP A 315 -26.16 2.79 -24.80
CA ASP A 315 -25.99 3.98 -23.97
C ASP A 315 -24.50 4.39 -23.90
N GLU A 316 -23.59 3.41 -23.76
CA GLU A 316 -22.14 3.66 -23.86
C GLU A 316 -21.77 4.18 -25.25
N PHE A 317 -22.33 3.60 -26.31
CA PHE A 317 -22.14 4.07 -27.68
C PHE A 317 -22.56 5.54 -27.83
N SER A 318 -23.77 5.87 -27.38
CA SER A 318 -24.32 7.23 -27.47
C SER A 318 -23.52 8.25 -26.65
N LEU A 319 -23.01 7.83 -25.49
CA LEU A 319 -22.14 8.67 -24.67
C LEU A 319 -20.81 8.95 -25.40
N ILE A 320 -20.21 7.93 -26.01
CA ILE A 320 -18.92 8.08 -26.69
C ILE A 320 -19.03 8.90 -27.96
N ASP A 321 -20.07 8.66 -28.77
CA ASP A 321 -20.42 9.47 -29.94
C ASP A 321 -20.60 10.96 -29.55
N TYR A 322 -21.24 11.23 -28.40
CA TYR A 322 -21.34 12.58 -27.85
C TYR A 322 -20.00 13.16 -27.38
N LEU A 323 -19.10 12.33 -26.83
CA LEU A 323 -17.81 12.77 -26.32
C LEU A 323 -16.79 13.04 -27.43
N GLY A 324 -16.84 12.27 -28.53
CA GLY A 324 -15.96 12.39 -29.69
C GLY A 324 -16.11 13.74 -30.38
N ASP A 325 -17.36 14.12 -30.65
CA ASP A 325 -17.69 15.20 -31.57
C ASP A 325 -18.04 16.52 -30.85
N PHE A 326 -17.10 17.03 -30.04
CA PHE A 326 -17.26 18.26 -29.24
C PHE A 326 -17.75 19.49 -30.03
N ASN A 327 -17.47 19.52 -31.33
CA ASN A 327 -17.80 20.62 -32.23
C ASN A 327 -18.95 20.28 -33.20
N ALA A 328 -19.33 19.01 -33.37
CA ALA A 328 -20.39 18.62 -34.28
C ALA A 328 -21.72 18.50 -33.54
N LYS A 329 -22.75 19.17 -34.05
CA LYS A 329 -24.12 19.06 -33.52
C LYS A 329 -24.75 17.75 -34.03
N GLY A 330 -24.37 16.65 -33.39
CA GLY A 330 -24.84 15.29 -33.69
C GLY A 330 -23.69 14.45 -34.23
N GLY A 331 -23.33 13.40 -33.50
CA GLY A 331 -22.26 12.49 -33.88
C GLY A 331 -22.56 11.77 -35.18
N ASP A 332 -21.52 11.22 -35.80
CA ASP A 332 -21.58 10.61 -37.13
C ASP A 332 -22.16 9.19 -37.13
N GLY A 333 -22.49 8.67 -35.93
CA GLY A 333 -23.04 7.33 -35.75
C GLY A 333 -22.01 6.23 -35.98
N LYS A 334 -20.72 6.55 -35.90
CA LYS A 334 -19.59 5.62 -35.95
C LYS A 334 -18.71 5.84 -34.72
N ILE A 335 -17.91 4.83 -34.41
CA ILE A 335 -16.88 4.93 -33.37
C ILE A 335 -15.55 4.69 -34.06
N ASP A 336 -14.67 5.69 -34.02
CA ASP A 336 -13.30 5.57 -34.50
C ASP A 336 -12.39 4.84 -33.48
N MET A 337 -11.13 4.61 -33.84
CA MET A 337 -10.19 3.92 -32.95
C MET A 337 -9.93 4.69 -31.65
N PHE A 338 -9.89 6.03 -31.71
CA PHE A 338 -9.61 6.86 -30.56
C PHE A 338 -10.80 6.85 -29.60
N GLU A 339 -12.00 7.08 -30.11
CA GLU A 339 -13.27 6.98 -29.39
C GLU A 339 -13.47 5.58 -28.77
N TYR A 340 -13.07 4.51 -29.47
CA TYR A 340 -13.09 3.17 -28.91
C TYR A 340 -12.11 3.03 -27.72
N VAL A 341 -10.90 3.57 -27.83
CA VAL A 341 -9.93 3.56 -26.72
C VAL A 341 -10.45 4.37 -25.53
N GLU A 342 -11.02 5.55 -25.76
CA GLU A 342 -11.65 6.36 -24.71
C GLU A 342 -12.79 5.62 -24.02
N CYS A 343 -13.62 4.91 -24.79
CA CYS A 343 -14.67 4.03 -24.27
C CYS A 343 -14.09 2.97 -23.34
N GLN A 344 -13.04 2.26 -23.77
CA GLN A 344 -12.41 1.24 -22.92
C GLN A 344 -11.77 1.84 -21.66
N LEU A 345 -11.15 3.02 -21.75
CA LEU A 345 -10.59 3.71 -20.58
C LEU A 345 -11.66 4.10 -19.56
N LEU A 346 -12.84 4.51 -20.03
CA LEU A 346 -13.99 4.81 -19.18
C LEU A 346 -14.57 3.54 -18.55
N ARG A 347 -14.69 2.45 -19.31
CA ARG A 347 -15.20 1.15 -18.80
C ARG A 347 -14.29 0.54 -17.74
N LEU A 348 -12.98 0.69 -17.91
CA LEU A 348 -11.97 0.27 -16.93
C LEU A 348 -11.87 1.23 -15.73
N ASN A 349 -12.61 2.33 -15.74
CA ASN A 349 -12.57 3.38 -14.72
C ASN A 349 -11.14 3.93 -14.49
N PHE A 350 -10.31 3.93 -15.54
CA PHE A 350 -8.95 4.48 -15.48
C PHE A 350 -8.93 6.01 -15.62
N VAL A 351 -9.94 6.56 -16.30
CA VAL A 351 -10.07 7.99 -16.56
C VAL A 351 -11.51 8.40 -16.27
N SER A 352 -11.73 9.51 -15.56
CA SER A 352 -13.08 10.08 -15.41
C SER A 352 -13.46 10.89 -16.66
N VAL A 353 -14.76 11.06 -16.91
CA VAL A 353 -15.25 11.89 -18.03
C VAL A 353 -14.67 13.32 -17.98
N SER A 354 -14.54 13.90 -16.78
CA SER A 354 -13.91 15.22 -16.60
C SER A 354 -12.43 15.24 -16.96
N GLN A 355 -11.67 14.20 -16.59
CA GLN A 355 -10.26 14.08 -16.96
C GLN A 355 -10.10 13.90 -18.47
N LEU A 356 -10.99 13.11 -19.10
CA LEU A 356 -11.00 12.93 -20.55
C LEU A 356 -11.22 14.28 -21.25
N PHE A 357 -12.15 15.09 -20.75
CA PHE A 357 -12.37 16.45 -21.26
C PHE A 357 -11.16 17.37 -21.09
N ASP A 358 -10.47 17.31 -19.95
CA ASP A 358 -9.27 18.10 -19.75
C ASP A 358 -8.13 17.63 -20.67
N ILE A 359 -8.01 16.33 -20.94
CA ILE A 359 -7.06 15.76 -21.91
C ILE A 359 -7.38 16.26 -23.32
N LYS A 360 -8.63 16.16 -23.77
CA LYS A 360 -9.08 16.68 -25.09
C LYS A 360 -8.85 18.18 -25.20
N ARG A 361 -9.19 18.95 -24.17
CA ARG A 361 -8.97 20.40 -24.15
C ARG A 361 -7.48 20.73 -24.28
N ARG A 362 -6.61 20.01 -23.58
CA ARG A 362 -5.15 20.18 -23.71
C ARG A 362 -4.67 19.77 -25.10
N PHE A 363 -5.20 18.70 -25.67
CA PHE A 363 -4.89 18.32 -27.05
C PHE A 363 -5.26 19.43 -28.03
N LEU A 364 -6.47 19.99 -27.94
CA LEU A 364 -6.91 21.11 -28.78
C LEU A 364 -6.10 22.40 -28.57
N GLN A 365 -5.54 22.61 -27.38
CA GLN A 365 -4.60 23.71 -27.14
C GLN A 365 -3.25 23.48 -27.83
N LEU A 366 -2.85 22.22 -27.99
CA LEU A 366 -1.63 21.84 -28.70
C LEU A 366 -1.84 21.79 -30.22
N ASP A 367 -3.02 21.42 -30.70
CA ASP A 367 -3.41 21.33 -32.11
C ASP A 367 -3.79 22.71 -32.66
N LEU A 368 -2.77 23.52 -32.99
CA LEU A 368 -2.91 24.92 -33.38
C LEU A 368 -3.55 25.07 -34.75
N ASP A 369 -3.33 24.11 -35.65
CA ASP A 369 -3.92 24.09 -36.98
C ASP A 369 -5.29 23.39 -37.04
N SER A 370 -5.73 22.80 -35.92
CA SER A 370 -6.98 22.05 -35.80
C SER A 370 -7.07 20.91 -36.81
N SER A 371 -5.95 20.29 -37.14
CA SER A 371 -5.88 19.15 -38.06
C SER A 371 -6.44 17.87 -37.45
N GLY A 372 -6.71 17.85 -36.14
CA GLY A 372 -7.02 16.63 -35.38
C GLY A 372 -5.76 15.82 -35.06
N SER A 373 -4.58 16.37 -35.32
CA SER A 373 -3.30 15.74 -35.07
C SER A 373 -2.31 16.77 -34.54
N VAL A 374 -1.58 16.45 -33.48
CA VAL A 374 -0.57 17.37 -32.96
C VAL A 374 0.76 17.06 -33.62
N SER A 375 1.18 17.96 -34.51
CA SER A 375 2.50 17.90 -35.12
C SER A 375 3.58 18.26 -34.09
N ARG A 376 4.80 17.78 -34.34
CA ARG A 376 5.96 18.11 -33.51
C ARG A 376 6.18 19.63 -33.42
N ASN A 377 5.96 20.34 -34.52
CA ASN A 377 6.16 21.78 -34.57
C ASN A 377 5.18 22.52 -33.66
N GLU A 378 3.94 22.04 -33.57
CA GLU A 378 2.93 22.63 -32.69
C GLU A 378 3.23 22.35 -31.23
N LEU A 379 3.63 21.12 -30.88
CA LEU A 379 4.13 20.77 -29.54
C LEU A 379 5.27 21.68 -29.08
N VAL A 380 6.18 22.01 -30.00
CA VAL A 380 7.30 22.93 -29.74
C VAL A 380 6.82 24.37 -29.68
N ALA A 381 5.83 24.77 -30.47
CA ALA A 381 5.26 26.11 -30.48
C ALA A 381 4.46 26.41 -29.19
N THR A 382 3.61 25.50 -28.71
CA THR A 382 2.96 25.63 -27.39
C THR A 382 3.96 25.47 -26.26
N GLY A 383 4.98 24.64 -26.45
CA GLY A 383 6.13 24.53 -25.58
C GLY A 383 7.15 25.66 -25.71
N SER A 384 6.90 26.77 -26.43
CA SER A 384 7.89 27.85 -26.58
C SER A 384 7.84 28.92 -25.48
N GLU A 385 6.95 28.78 -24.48
CA GLU A 385 7.19 29.25 -23.10
C GLU A 385 7.79 28.15 -22.19
N MET A 386 8.00 26.93 -22.70
CA MET A 386 8.58 25.78 -22.00
C MET A 386 9.67 25.07 -22.85
N GLU A 387 10.56 25.90 -23.42
CA GLU A 387 11.86 25.67 -24.08
C GLU A 387 12.15 24.30 -24.77
N SER A 388 11.84 24.27 -26.08
CA SER A 388 12.40 23.53 -27.24
C SER A 388 13.07 22.15 -27.10
N ALA A 389 12.34 21.14 -27.61
CA ALA A 389 12.68 20.16 -28.66
C ALA A 389 14.00 19.36 -28.60
N SER A 390 13.90 18.05 -28.26
CA SER A 390 14.67 16.96 -28.92
C SER A 390 14.36 15.50 -28.44
N ASP A 391 13.10 15.06 -28.45
CA ASP A 391 12.70 13.68 -28.09
C ASP A 391 12.43 12.77 -29.31
N HIS A 392 13.20 12.87 -30.39
CA HIS A 392 12.83 12.18 -31.64
C HIS A 392 13.26 10.71 -31.71
N ASP A 393 14.48 10.37 -31.27
CA ASP A 393 15.06 9.07 -31.64
C ASP A 393 14.69 7.92 -30.70
N SER A 394 14.53 8.18 -29.40
CA SER A 394 14.07 7.18 -28.42
C SER A 394 12.59 6.82 -28.61
N ILE A 395 11.78 7.79 -29.03
CA ILE A 395 10.36 7.57 -29.37
C ILE A 395 10.24 6.88 -30.72
N GLU A 396 11.05 7.23 -31.72
CA GLU A 396 11.06 6.53 -33.02
C GLU A 396 11.52 5.08 -32.88
N LEU A 397 12.48 4.78 -31.99
CA LEU A 397 12.88 3.41 -31.67
C LEU A 397 11.78 2.62 -30.96
N ALA A 398 11.09 3.25 -30.00
CA ALA A 398 9.95 2.65 -29.31
C ALA A 398 8.78 2.40 -30.27
N LEU A 399 8.46 3.37 -31.15
CA LEU A 399 7.42 3.24 -32.17
C LEU A 399 7.79 2.18 -33.20
N LYS A 400 9.03 2.14 -33.71
CA LYS A 400 9.49 1.06 -34.61
C LYS A 400 9.43 -0.30 -33.94
N SER A 401 9.74 -0.38 -32.65
CA SER A 401 9.61 -1.63 -31.89
C SER A 401 8.14 -2.05 -31.76
N MET A 402 7.23 -1.11 -31.49
CA MET A 402 5.79 -1.35 -31.43
C MET A 402 5.20 -1.71 -32.80
N GLU A 403 5.65 -1.06 -33.87
CA GLU A 403 5.21 -1.31 -35.25
C GLU A 403 5.70 -2.68 -35.73
N SER A 404 6.94 -3.05 -35.38
CA SER A 404 7.46 -4.40 -35.57
C SER A 404 6.63 -5.43 -34.79
N TYR A 405 6.22 -5.10 -33.56
CA TYR A 405 5.41 -5.98 -32.72
C TYR A 405 4.00 -6.17 -33.28
N THR A 406 3.35 -5.11 -33.75
CA THR A 406 2.04 -5.18 -34.42
C THR A 406 2.11 -6.00 -35.71
N LYS A 407 3.18 -5.83 -36.51
CA LYS A 407 3.41 -6.67 -37.70
C LYS A 407 3.59 -8.14 -37.35
N GLN A 408 4.30 -8.46 -36.27
CA GLN A 408 4.44 -9.84 -35.78
C GLN A 408 3.11 -10.43 -35.29
N LEU A 409 2.29 -9.65 -34.57
CA LEU A 409 0.97 -10.07 -34.12
C LEU A 409 0.02 -10.31 -35.30
N GLN A 410 0.02 -9.42 -36.29
CA GLN A 410 -0.77 -9.61 -37.52
C GLN A 410 -0.32 -10.85 -38.29
N ALA A 411 1.00 -11.10 -38.39
CA ALA A 411 1.52 -12.32 -39.01
C ALA A 411 1.11 -13.59 -38.26
N LEU A 412 1.11 -13.58 -36.92
CA LEU A 412 0.64 -14.69 -36.07
C LEU A 412 -0.87 -14.92 -36.20
N GLN A 413 -1.67 -13.86 -36.31
CA GLN A 413 -3.12 -13.98 -36.57
C GLN A 413 -3.37 -14.57 -37.97
N ALA A 414 -2.65 -14.11 -38.99
CA ALA A 414 -2.72 -14.65 -40.34
C ALA A 414 -2.29 -16.12 -40.39
N SER A 415 -1.23 -16.50 -39.66
CA SER A 415 -0.79 -17.90 -39.58
C SER A 415 -1.82 -18.78 -38.86
N LYS A 416 -2.45 -18.29 -37.78
CA LYS A 416 -3.56 -19.02 -37.11
C LYS A 416 -4.78 -19.20 -38.01
N GLN A 417 -5.11 -18.21 -38.85
CA GLN A 417 -6.18 -18.34 -39.83
C GLN A 417 -5.84 -19.35 -40.95
N SER A 418 -4.57 -19.43 -41.35
CA SER A 418 -4.09 -20.45 -42.31
C SER A 418 -4.05 -21.88 -41.73
N PHE A 419 -4.00 -21.99 -40.41
CA PHE A 419 -4.06 -23.24 -39.65
C PHE A 419 -5.47 -23.54 -39.13
N SER A 420 -6.52 -23.08 -39.83
CA SER A 420 -7.84 -23.69 -39.66
C SER A 420 -7.74 -25.14 -40.16
N PRO A 421 -7.71 -26.16 -39.27
CA PRO A 421 -7.66 -27.54 -39.73
C PRO A 421 -8.89 -27.79 -40.61
N ALA A 422 -8.67 -28.41 -41.77
CA ALA A 422 -9.77 -28.84 -42.64
C ALA A 422 -10.84 -29.51 -41.77
N PRO A 423 -12.14 -29.18 -41.98
CA PRO A 423 -13.21 -29.65 -41.13
C PRO A 423 -13.14 -31.18 -41.06
N ASN A 424 -12.65 -31.68 -39.93
CA ASN A 424 -12.53 -33.09 -39.71
C ASN A 424 -13.96 -33.61 -39.67
N LYS A 425 -14.33 -34.45 -40.64
CA LYS A 425 -15.60 -35.19 -40.67
C LYS A 425 -15.60 -36.19 -39.51
N ARG A 426 -15.57 -35.71 -38.27
CA ARG A 426 -15.93 -36.50 -37.10
C ARG A 426 -17.44 -36.42 -36.98
N SER A 427 -18.02 -37.60 -37.08
CA SER A 427 -19.40 -37.93 -36.71
C SER A 427 -19.92 -37.03 -35.58
N VAL A 428 -21.03 -36.36 -35.87
CA VAL A 428 -21.89 -35.66 -34.93
C VAL A 428 -21.97 -36.46 -33.62
N PRO A 429 -21.50 -35.93 -32.49
CA PRO A 429 -21.76 -36.54 -31.19
C PRO A 429 -23.28 -36.60 -31.01
N ALA A 430 -23.79 -37.74 -30.55
CA ALA A 430 -25.20 -37.91 -30.23
C ALA A 430 -25.71 -36.73 -29.37
N PRO A 431 -26.96 -36.28 -29.58
CA PRO A 431 -27.52 -35.16 -28.86
C PRO A 431 -27.34 -35.34 -27.36
N MET A 432 -26.71 -34.35 -26.72
CA MET A 432 -26.64 -34.29 -25.27
C MET A 432 -28.06 -34.39 -24.70
N PRO A 433 -28.28 -35.15 -23.62
CA PRO A 433 -29.55 -35.17 -22.93
C PRO A 433 -29.89 -33.74 -22.46
N PRO A 434 -31.18 -33.37 -22.43
CA PRO A 434 -31.62 -32.03 -22.08
C PRO A 434 -31.03 -31.61 -20.73
N ALA A 435 -30.47 -30.40 -20.70
CA ALA A 435 -30.00 -29.76 -19.49
C ALA A 435 -31.09 -29.83 -18.43
N LEU A 436 -30.72 -30.37 -17.26
CA LEU A 436 -31.55 -30.32 -16.07
C LEU A 436 -32.00 -28.87 -15.85
N ALA A 437 -33.31 -28.72 -15.67
CA ALA A 437 -33.97 -27.46 -15.38
C ALA A 437 -33.26 -26.69 -14.26
N PRO A 438 -33.28 -25.35 -14.28
CA PRO A 438 -32.74 -24.54 -13.21
C PRO A 438 -33.36 -25.01 -11.89
N TYR A 439 -32.51 -25.41 -10.94
CA TYR A 439 -32.92 -25.66 -9.57
C TYR A 439 -33.68 -24.44 -9.10
N GLY A 440 -34.97 -24.66 -8.80
CA GLY A 440 -35.84 -23.62 -8.28
C GLY A 440 -35.20 -22.99 -7.05
N THR A 441 -35.26 -21.67 -7.00
CA THR A 441 -35.18 -20.87 -5.79
C THR A 441 -36.05 -21.51 -4.72
N GLN A 442 -35.45 -22.34 -3.86
CA GLN A 442 -36.08 -22.73 -2.62
C GLN A 442 -36.19 -21.47 -1.78
N GLY A 443 -37.43 -21.08 -1.51
CA GLY A 443 -37.76 -19.95 -0.68
C GLY A 443 -37.00 -20.01 0.65
N ILE A 444 -36.42 -18.87 1.00
CA ILE A 444 -35.92 -18.57 2.34
C ILE A 444 -37.05 -18.88 3.31
N ARG A 445 -36.94 -19.98 4.06
CA ARG A 445 -37.79 -20.23 5.22
C ARG A 445 -37.48 -19.17 6.28
N PRO A 446 -38.48 -18.50 6.85
CA PRO A 446 -38.25 -17.67 8.02
C PRO A 446 -37.69 -18.54 9.15
N LEU A 447 -36.56 -18.11 9.71
CA LEU A 447 -35.96 -18.67 10.92
C LEU A 447 -36.98 -18.58 12.06
N SER A 448 -37.40 -19.73 12.58
CA SER A 448 -38.14 -19.81 13.84
C SER A 448 -37.31 -19.22 14.98
N PRO A 449 -37.93 -18.52 15.95
CA PRO A 449 -37.21 -18.02 17.11
C PRO A 449 -36.63 -19.17 17.94
N PRO A 450 -35.46 -18.99 18.58
CA PRO A 450 -34.86 -20.00 19.43
C PRO A 450 -35.76 -20.29 20.64
N ALA A 451 -35.90 -21.57 20.95
CA ALA A 451 -36.60 -22.05 22.14
C ALA A 451 -35.93 -21.50 23.43
N PRO A 452 -36.71 -21.20 24.48
CA PRO A 452 -36.16 -20.74 25.74
C PRO A 452 -35.32 -21.85 26.40
N ASN A 453 -34.05 -21.55 26.67
CA ASN A 453 -33.16 -22.39 27.45
C ASN A 453 -33.70 -22.52 28.89
N THR A 454 -34.26 -23.69 29.22
CA THR A 454 -34.52 -24.12 30.57
C THR A 454 -33.22 -24.57 31.23
N HIS A 455 -32.51 -23.64 31.86
CA HIS A 455 -31.47 -23.99 32.82
C HIS A 455 -32.12 -24.62 34.05
N GLY A 456 -31.99 -25.94 34.18
CA GLY A 456 -32.22 -26.65 35.44
C GLY A 456 -31.15 -26.30 36.47
N PRO A 457 -31.49 -26.27 37.77
CA PRO A 457 -30.55 -25.89 38.83
C PRO A 457 -29.45 -26.96 38.99
N SER A 458 -28.20 -26.51 38.99
CA SER A 458 -27.03 -27.33 39.32
C SER A 458 -27.05 -27.76 40.80
N PRO A 459 -26.59 -28.98 41.12
CA PRO A 459 -26.56 -29.48 42.50
C PRO A 459 -25.47 -28.80 43.32
N GLN A 460 -25.82 -28.39 44.55
CA GLN A 460 -24.87 -27.89 45.55
C GLN A 460 -23.96 -29.02 46.06
N PRO A 461 -22.66 -28.77 46.30
CA PRO A 461 -21.80 -29.70 47.01
C PRO A 461 -22.03 -29.61 48.52
N HIS A 462 -22.26 -30.77 49.15
CA HIS A 462 -22.28 -30.94 50.60
C HIS A 462 -20.92 -30.60 51.23
N PRO A 463 -20.89 -30.05 52.46
CA PRO A 463 -19.68 -29.94 53.24
C PRO A 463 -19.37 -31.28 53.91
N PHE A 464 -18.14 -31.78 53.74
CA PHE A 464 -17.60 -32.82 54.61
C PHE A 464 -16.97 -32.16 55.83
N SER A 465 -17.44 -32.63 56.98
CA SER A 465 -16.87 -32.52 58.33
C SER A 465 -15.57 -33.31 58.49
#